data_AF-A0A973FL19-F1
#
_entry.id   AF-A0A973FL19-F1
#
_cell.length_a   1.000
_cell.length_b   1.000
_cell.length_c   1.000
_cell.angle_alpha   90.00
_cell.angle_beta   90.00
_cell.angle_gamma   90.00
#
_symmetry.space_group_name_H-M   'P 1'
#
loop_
_entity.id
_entity.type
_entity.pdbx_description
1 polymer ?
#
loop_
_entity_poly.entity_id
_entity_poly.type
_entity_poly.pdbx_seq_one_letter_code
_entity_poly.pdbx_strand_id
1 'polypeptide(L)'
;MARRSGILLHVTSLPSRFGIGDLGPEAYRFADFLHRAGQRIWQILPLAPTDVRMGNSPYSSTSAFAGNPLLISPEKLVEEGFLSKSDLSSAPRFP
;
A
#
# COMPACT_ATOMS: atom_id res chain seq x y z
N MET A 1 3.93 28.06 -15.66
CA MET A 1 3.67 26.67 -15.18
C MET A 1 4.45 26.46 -13.89
N ALA A 2 3.85 25.92 -12.82
CA ALA A 2 4.55 25.73 -11.55
C ALA A 2 5.45 24.48 -11.59
N ARG A 3 6.72 24.60 -11.18
CA ARG A 3 7.66 23.47 -11.06
C ARG A 3 7.21 22.53 -9.93
N ARG A 4 7.31 21.21 -10.15
CA ARG A 4 6.96 20.16 -9.17
C ARG A 4 7.99 19.04 -9.22
N SER A 5 8.18 18.36 -8.09
CA SER A 5 8.96 17.13 -7.96
C SER A 5 8.14 16.08 -7.19
N GLY A 6 8.56 14.83 -7.28
CA GLY A 6 7.91 13.72 -6.59
C GLY A 6 8.78 12.49 -6.48
N ILE A 7 8.23 11.47 -5.83
CA ILE A 7 8.85 10.15 -5.66
C ILE A 7 7.97 9.10 -6.34
N LEU A 8 8.63 8.17 -7.04
CA LEU A 8 8.03 6.91 -7.49
C LEU A 8 8.27 5.86 -6.41
N LEU A 9 7.20 5.38 -5.79
CA LEU A 9 7.23 4.28 -4.83
C LEU A 9 5.88 3.56 -4.89
N HIS A 10 5.87 2.26 -5.16
CA HIS A 10 4.59 1.53 -5.13
C HIS A 10 4.15 1.22 -3.69
N VAL A 11 2.83 1.09 -3.47
CA VAL A 11 2.25 0.85 -2.14
C VAL A 11 2.83 -0.42 -1.51
N THR A 12 3.05 -1.47 -2.31
CA THR A 12 3.62 -2.74 -1.85
C THR A 12 5.01 -2.62 -1.21
N SER A 13 5.74 -1.54 -1.51
CA SER A 13 7.09 -1.29 -1.00
C SER A 13 7.11 -0.50 0.31
N LEU A 14 5.95 -0.08 0.82
CA LEU A 14 5.85 0.53 2.14
C LEU A 14 6.18 -0.50 3.23
N PRO A 15 6.80 -0.08 4.35
CA PRO A 15 7.23 -0.99 5.41
C PRO A 15 6.07 -1.35 6.37
N SER A 16 4.92 -1.77 5.83
CA SER A 16 3.76 -2.17 6.65
C SER A 16 4.02 -3.51 7.37
N ARG A 17 3.28 -3.74 8.47
CA ARG A 17 3.49 -4.86 9.40
C ARG A 17 3.22 -6.25 8.81
N PHE A 18 2.40 -6.36 7.77
CA PHE A 18 1.77 -7.63 7.37
C PHE A 18 2.43 -8.30 6.15
N GLY A 19 3.73 -8.04 5.93
CA GLY A 19 4.55 -8.69 4.91
C GLY A 19 4.50 -8.05 3.53
N ILE A 20 3.58 -7.10 3.32
CA ILE A 20 3.48 -6.26 2.13
C ILE A 20 3.00 -4.88 2.56
N GLY A 21 3.43 -3.84 1.85
CA GLY A 21 2.93 -2.49 2.06
C GLY A 21 1.44 -2.36 1.72
N ASP A 22 0.72 -1.55 2.48
CA ASP A 22 -0.74 -1.40 2.43
C ASP A 22 -1.17 0.07 2.46
N LEU A 23 -2.48 0.30 2.31
CA LEU A 23 -3.12 1.62 2.42
C LEU A 23 -3.47 1.96 3.88
N GLY A 24 -2.54 1.68 4.79
CA GLY A 24 -2.66 1.87 6.24
C GLY A 24 -1.77 2.97 6.80
N PRO A 25 -1.38 2.89 8.09
CA PRO A 25 -0.58 3.91 8.77
C PRO A 25 0.71 4.31 8.04
N GLU A 26 1.41 3.36 7.41
CA GLU A 26 2.64 3.66 6.66
C GLU A 26 2.41 4.50 5.40
N ALA A 27 1.27 4.33 4.73
CA ALA A 27 0.92 5.17 3.58
C ALA A 27 0.72 6.64 4.00
N TYR A 28 0.07 6.88 5.15
CA TYR A 28 -0.07 8.23 5.72
C TYR A 28 1.29 8.79 6.17
N ARG A 29 2.11 7.99 6.85
CA ARG A 29 3.48 8.40 7.26
C ARG A 29 4.34 8.78 6.04
N PHE A 30 4.22 8.04 4.94
CA PHE A 30 4.92 8.35 3.70
C PHE A 30 4.39 9.61 3.03
N ALA A 31 3.07 9.81 2.99
CA ALA A 31 2.46 11.05 2.49
C ALA A 31 2.92 12.29 3.31
N ASP A 32 2.97 12.15 4.64
CA ASP A 32 3.49 13.21 5.52
C ASP A 32 4.99 13.45 5.28
N PHE A 33 5.77 12.40 5.04
CA PHE A 33 7.17 12.53 4.64
C PHE A 33 7.31 13.31 3.33
N LEU A 34 6.52 12.99 2.31
CA LEU A 34 6.53 13.72 1.03
C LEU A 34 6.18 15.19 1.24
N HIS A 35 5.14 15.46 2.03
CA HIS A 35 4.75 16.83 2.37
C HIS A 35 5.88 17.61 3.04
N ARG A 36 6.49 17.05 4.09
CA ARG A 36 7.63 17.67 4.81
C ARG A 36 8.85 17.85 3.91
N ALA A 37 9.09 16.93 2.98
CA ALA A 37 10.18 17.01 2.01
C ALA A 37 9.89 17.96 0.82
N GLY A 38 8.73 18.63 0.80
CA GLY A 38 8.33 19.54 -0.27
C GLY A 38 7.96 18.84 -1.59
N GLN A 39 7.86 17.50 -1.59
CA GLN A 39 7.43 16.73 -2.74
C GLN A 39 5.94 16.99 -2.99
N ARG A 40 5.56 17.11 -4.26
CA ARG A 40 4.19 17.45 -4.68
C ARG A 40 3.51 16.33 -5.44
N ILE A 41 4.23 15.26 -5.75
CA ILE A 41 3.75 14.13 -6.53
C ILE A 41 4.20 12.84 -5.86
N TRP A 42 3.27 11.91 -5.69
CA TRP A 42 3.56 10.50 -5.43
C TRP A 42 3.09 9.71 -6.65
N GLN A 43 4.04 9.11 -7.37
CA GLN A 43 3.73 8.23 -8.49
C GLN A 43 3.72 6.78 -8.02
N ILE A 44 2.75 6.01 -8.48
CA ILE A 44 2.57 4.59 -8.17
C ILE A 44 2.44 3.77 -9.46
N LEU A 45 2.72 2.47 -9.37
CA LEU A 45 2.36 1.46 -10.39
C LEU A 45 0.83 1.18 -10.34
N PRO A 46 0.26 0.42 -11.32
CA PRO A 46 -1.15 0.06 -11.29
C PRO A 46 -1.56 -0.65 -9.99
N LEU A 47 -2.75 -0.35 -9.49
CA LEU A 47 -3.30 -0.94 -8.26
C LEU A 47 -4.13 -2.19 -8.53
N ALA A 48 -4.09 -2.73 -9.74
CA ALA A 48 -4.91 -3.84 -10.17
C ALA A 48 -4.52 -5.16 -9.46
N PRO A 49 -5.44 -6.13 -9.31
CA PRO A 49 -5.12 -7.43 -8.73
C PRO A 49 -3.94 -8.12 -9.40
N THR A 50 -3.10 -8.74 -8.59
CA THR A 50 -1.93 -9.49 -9.05
C THR A 50 -2.10 -10.98 -8.76
N ASP A 51 -1.50 -11.84 -9.60
CA ASP A 51 -1.55 -13.30 -9.43
C ASP A 51 -0.13 -13.89 -9.51
N VAL A 52 0.13 -14.92 -8.69
CA VAL A 52 1.42 -15.60 -8.61
C VAL A 52 1.79 -16.28 -9.94
N ARG A 53 0.83 -16.82 -10.68
CA ARG A 53 1.05 -17.41 -12.02
C ARG A 53 1.52 -16.38 -13.04
N MET A 54 1.25 -15.10 -12.79
CA MET A 54 1.65 -13.96 -13.62
C MET A 54 2.82 -13.18 -12.99
N GLY A 55 3.54 -13.80 -12.04
CA GLY A 55 4.72 -13.22 -11.40
C GLY A 55 4.42 -12.03 -10.48
N ASN A 56 3.18 -11.90 -10.01
CA ASN A 56 2.70 -10.76 -9.23
C ASN A 56 2.92 -9.39 -9.93
N SER A 57 2.95 -9.36 -11.26
CA SER A 57 3.16 -8.12 -12.01
C SER A 57 1.91 -7.23 -11.95
N PRO A 58 2.02 -5.94 -11.55
CA PRO A 58 0.89 -5.02 -11.54
C PRO A 58 0.39 -4.67 -12.96
N TYR A 59 1.15 -5.07 -14.00
CA TYR A 59 0.78 -4.89 -15.41
C TYR A 59 0.11 -6.13 -16.02
N SER A 60 -0.07 -7.19 -15.24
CA SER A 60 -0.63 -8.46 -15.69
C SER A 60 -1.77 -8.88 -14.76
N SER A 61 -2.89 -8.17 -14.90
CA SER A 61 -4.07 -8.33 -14.05
C SER A 61 -5.24 -8.95 -14.81
N THR A 62 -6.09 -9.67 -14.09
CA THR A 62 -7.39 -10.18 -14.57
C THR A 62 -8.46 -9.09 -14.69
N SER A 63 -8.20 -7.88 -14.15
CA SER A 63 -9.11 -6.74 -14.23
C SER A 63 -8.34 -5.42 -14.37
N ALA A 64 -8.79 -4.55 -15.28
CA ALA A 64 -8.26 -3.20 -15.42
C ALA A 64 -8.86 -2.18 -14.43
N PHE A 65 -9.89 -2.58 -13.67
CA PHE A 65 -10.69 -1.68 -12.82
C PHE A 65 -10.64 -2.00 -11.33
N ALA A 66 -10.50 -3.28 -10.98
CA ALA A 66 -10.48 -3.68 -9.58
C ALA A 66 -9.21 -3.18 -8.87
N GLY A 67 -9.30 -3.04 -7.56
CA GLY A 67 -8.13 -2.84 -6.69
C GLY A 67 -7.58 -4.17 -6.18
N ASN A 68 -6.28 -4.25 -5.95
CA ASN A 68 -5.62 -5.40 -5.36
C ASN A 68 -5.98 -5.51 -3.85
N PRO A 69 -6.70 -6.57 -3.42
CA PRO A 69 -7.10 -6.72 -2.03
C PRO A 69 -5.93 -6.81 -1.05
N LEU A 70 -4.74 -7.23 -1.51
CA LEU A 70 -3.53 -7.30 -0.68
C LEU A 70 -3.05 -5.93 -0.19
N LEU A 71 -3.55 -4.83 -0.78
CA LEU A 71 -3.22 -3.46 -0.37
C LEU A 71 -4.16 -2.92 0.71
N ILE A 72 -5.17 -3.68 1.14
CA ILE A 72 -6.08 -3.30 2.23
C ILE A 72 -5.32 -3.43 3.55
N SER A 73 -5.39 -2.39 4.38
CA SER A 73 -4.74 -2.39 5.69
C SER A 73 -5.56 -3.15 6.73
N PRO A 74 -5.02 -4.22 7.34
CA PRO A 74 -5.68 -4.91 8.45
C PRO A 74 -5.85 -4.02 9.69
N GLU A 75 -4.92 -3.08 9.93
CA GLU A 75 -5.02 -2.12 11.03
C GLU A 75 -6.23 -1.20 10.87
N LYS A 76 -6.48 -0.67 9.67
CA LYS A 76 -7.66 0.16 9.42
C LYS A 76 -8.97 -0.64 9.55
N LEU A 77 -8.98 -1.91 9.16
CA LEU A 77 -10.15 -2.77 9.38
C LEU A 77 -10.45 -2.98 10.87
N VAL A 78 -9.43 -2.99 11.74
CA VAL A 78 -9.64 -3.00 13.20
C VAL A 78 -10.18 -1.65 13.69
N GLU A 79 -9.66 -0.53 13.20
CA GLU A 79 -10.15 0.82 13.53
C GLU A 79 -11.63 0.99 13.15
N GLU A 80 -12.04 0.42 12.01
CA GLU A 80 -13.41 0.47 11.50
C GLU A 80 -14.34 -0.59 12.13
N GLY A 81 -13.81 -1.48 12.99
CA GLY A 81 -14.59 -2.50 13.70
C GLY A 81 -14.95 -3.73 12.86
N PHE A 82 -14.37 -3.89 11.66
CA PHE A 82 -14.54 -5.09 10.83
C PHE A 82 -13.67 -6.26 11.30
N LEU A 83 -12.56 -5.97 11.98
CA LEU A 83 -11.69 -6.96 12.62
C LEU A 83 -11.50 -6.65 14.10
N SER A 84 -11.22 -7.69 14.88
CA SER A 84 -10.79 -7.57 16.27
C SER A 84 -9.26 -7.45 16.36
N LYS A 85 -8.75 -6.86 17.44
CA LYS A 85 -7.29 -6.83 17.69
C LYS A 85 -6.68 -8.23 17.76
N SER A 86 -7.43 -9.23 18.22
CA SER A 86 -6.99 -10.62 18.30
C SER A 86 -6.74 -11.24 16.92
N ASP A 87 -7.47 -10.80 15.88
CA ASP A 87 -7.28 -11.31 14.51
C ASP A 87 -5.89 -10.96 13.94
N LEU A 88 -5.25 -9.90 14.47
CA LEU A 88 -3.91 -9.46 14.05
C LEU A 88 -2.77 -10.05 14.89
N SER A 89 -3.09 -10.84 15.92
CA SER A 89 -2.13 -11.31 16.93
C SER A 89 -1.14 -12.35 16.40
N SER A 90 -1.56 -13.17 15.43
CA SER A 90 -0.76 -14.23 14.84
C SER A 90 0.13 -13.78 13.67
N ALA A 91 0.14 -12.49 13.34
CA ALA A 91 0.97 -11.99 12.25
C ALA A 91 2.46 -12.19 12.58
N PRO A 92 3.25 -12.83 11.69
CA PRO A 92 4.66 -13.06 11.93
C PRO A 92 5.44 -11.75 11.91
N ARG A 93 6.62 -11.75 12.55
CA ARG A 93 7.54 -10.63 12.46
C ARG A 93 8.35 -10.74 11.17
N PHE A 94 8.23 -9.73 10.31
CA PHE A 94 9.07 -9.58 9.12
C PHE A 94 10.35 -8.79 9.46
N PRO A 95 11.47 -9.09 8.79
CA PRO A 95 12.75 -8.38 8.98
C PRO A 95 12.68 -6.91 8.55
#